data_AF-A0A154PC37-F1
#
_entry.id   AF-A0A154PC37-F1
#
_cell.length_a   1.000
_cell.length_b   1.000
_cell.length_c   1.000
_cell.angle_alpha   90.00
_cell.angle_beta   90.00
_cell.angle_gamma   90.00
#
_symmetry.space_group_name_H-M   'P 1'
#
loop_
_entity.id
_entity.type
_entity.pdbx_description
1 polymer ?
#
loop_
_entity_poly.entity_id
_entity_poly.type
_entity_poly.pdbx_seq_one_letter_code
_entity_poly.pdbx_strand_id
1 'polypeptide(L)'
;MYNKRGNRQFRERQSTDPNFPIPIDRRGVRLTGEQIGDDWVDIPEKIPEIIVPSLKDFHLKPYVSYRVEEITVREFTAKDLFNYIYAAKIVDDFEKNRLGPDGTPLYPNEYEELTPEEARIRAEQTGTDIFALNEEGF
;
A
#
# COMPACT_ATOMS: atom_id res chain seq x y z
N MET A 1 14.37 -17.84 21.10
CA MET A 1 14.87 -19.24 21.15
C MET A 1 14.06 -20.05 20.15
N TYR A 2 14.69 -20.63 19.12
CA TYR A 2 13.97 -21.36 18.06
C TYR A 2 13.13 -22.52 18.65
N ASN A 3 11.91 -22.72 18.14
CA ASN A 3 10.94 -23.76 18.58
C ASN A 3 11.45 -25.22 18.48
N LYS A 4 12.66 -25.41 17.97
CA LYS A 4 13.35 -26.72 17.90
C LYS A 4 14.00 -27.13 19.22
N ARG A 5 14.14 -26.23 20.20
CA ARG A 5 14.78 -26.50 21.49
C ARG A 5 13.73 -26.76 22.60
N GLY A 6 14.08 -27.54 23.61
CA GLY A 6 13.19 -27.89 24.74
C GLY A 6 12.57 -29.29 24.66
N ASN A 7 11.94 -29.72 25.76
CA ASN A 7 11.22 -30.99 25.84
C ASN A 7 9.80 -30.85 25.25
N ARG A 8 9.07 -31.96 25.09
CA ARG A 8 7.70 -31.97 24.56
C ARG A 8 6.75 -31.07 25.36
N GLN A 9 6.82 -31.13 26.69
CA GLN A 9 5.98 -30.32 27.59
C GLN A 9 6.21 -28.80 27.42
N PHE A 10 7.46 -28.38 27.18
CA PHE A 10 7.81 -26.99 26.91
C PHE A 10 7.13 -26.49 25.63
N ARG A 11 7.14 -27.29 24.56
CA ARG A 11 6.49 -26.94 23.29
C ARG A 11 4.97 -26.91 23.40
N GLU A 12 4.38 -27.86 24.13
CA GLU A 12 2.93 -27.86 24.40
C GLU A 12 2.52 -26.59 25.16
N ARG A 13 3.24 -26.22 26.23
CA ARG A 13 2.96 -24.97 26.98
C ARG A 13 3.12 -23.72 26.12
N GLN A 14 4.17 -23.68 25.29
CA GLN A 14 4.42 -22.57 24.36
C GLN A 14 3.32 -22.46 23.29
N SER A 15 2.68 -23.57 22.91
CA SER A 15 1.58 -23.59 21.93
C SER A 15 0.25 -23.11 22.50
N THR A 16 -0.01 -23.39 23.78
CA THR A 16 -1.31 -23.12 24.40
C THR A 16 -1.36 -21.75 25.06
N ASP A 17 -0.24 -21.26 25.61
CA ASP A 17 -0.19 -19.97 26.31
C ASP A 17 0.11 -18.82 25.33
N PRO A 18 -0.85 -17.90 25.09
CA PRO A 18 -0.64 -16.76 24.19
C PRO A 18 0.46 -15.80 24.69
N ASN A 19 0.71 -15.78 26.00
CA ASN A 19 1.66 -14.87 26.66
C ASN A 19 2.92 -15.59 27.17
N PHE A 20 3.29 -16.72 26.54
CA PHE A 20 4.48 -17.45 26.95
C PHE A 20 5.74 -16.57 26.79
N PRO A 21 6.68 -16.55 27.77
CA PRO A 21 7.86 -15.67 27.74
C PRO A 21 8.75 -15.80 26.50
N ILE A 22 8.64 -16.92 25.79
CA ILE A 22 9.36 -17.20 24.55
C ILE A 22 8.32 -17.45 23.45
N PRO A 23 8.02 -16.46 22.59
CA PRO A 23 7.01 -16.65 21.55
C PRO A 23 7.44 -17.74 20.55
N ILE A 24 6.46 -18.32 19.86
CA ILE A 24 6.67 -19.28 18.77
C ILE A 24 7.40 -18.56 17.64
N ASP A 25 8.63 -18.97 17.36
CA ASP A 25 9.40 -18.50 16.21
C ASP A 25 8.82 -19.04 14.89
N ARG A 26 8.18 -18.16 14.13
CA ARG A 26 7.54 -18.47 12.84
C ARG A 26 8.45 -18.28 11.63
N ARG A 27 9.73 -17.97 11.82
CA ARG A 27 10.69 -17.76 10.71
C ARG A 27 10.22 -16.71 9.68
N GLY A 28 9.56 -15.65 10.15
CA GLY A 28 9.05 -14.58 9.30
C GLY A 28 7.73 -14.86 8.59
N VAL A 29 7.08 -16.01 8.83
CA VAL A 29 5.75 -16.30 8.28
C VAL A 29 4.69 -15.43 8.95
N ARG A 30 4.00 -14.61 8.16
CA ARG A 30 2.79 -13.88 8.57
C ARG A 30 1.58 -14.82 8.51
N LEU A 31 0.72 -14.77 9.53
CA LEU A 31 -0.45 -15.65 9.59
C LEU A 31 -1.57 -15.17 8.67
N THR A 32 -2.24 -16.12 8.04
CA THR A 32 -3.42 -15.92 7.19
C THR A 32 -4.74 -16.10 7.94
N GLY A 33 -4.69 -16.44 9.22
CA GLY A 33 -5.84 -16.86 9.99
C GLY A 33 -5.57 -16.85 11.49
N GLU A 34 -6.51 -17.38 12.24
CA GLU A 34 -6.44 -17.49 13.70
C GLU A 34 -6.89 -18.87 14.16
N GLN A 35 -6.36 -19.31 15.31
CA GLN A 35 -6.73 -20.58 15.90
C GLN A 35 -7.95 -20.39 16.81
N ILE A 36 -9.06 -21.06 16.51
CA ILE A 36 -10.32 -21.01 17.26
C ILE A 36 -10.55 -22.39 17.87
N GLY A 37 -10.18 -22.56 19.14
CA GLY A 37 -10.17 -23.88 19.79
C GLY A 37 -9.09 -24.78 19.20
N ASP A 38 -9.46 -25.99 18.78
CA ASP A 38 -8.55 -26.94 18.15
C ASP A 38 -8.41 -26.73 16.63
N ASP A 39 -9.29 -25.92 16.02
CA ASP A 39 -9.35 -25.70 14.58
C ASP A 39 -8.65 -24.41 14.17
N TRP A 40 -7.99 -24.45 13.01
CA TRP A 40 -7.43 -23.27 12.35
C TRP A 40 -8.45 -22.68 11.38
N VAL A 41 -8.76 -21.39 11.52
CA VAL A 41 -9.70 -20.67 10.66
C VAL A 41 -8.95 -19.63 9.84
N ASP A 42 -8.95 -19.82 8.53
CA ASP A 42 -8.38 -18.85 7.59
C ASP A 42 -9.29 -17.63 7.44
N ILE A 43 -8.68 -16.45 7.38
CA ILE A 43 -9.35 -15.16 7.19
C ILE A 43 -9.01 -14.69 5.77
N PRO A 44 -9.95 -14.72 4.81
CA PRO A 44 -9.68 -14.42 3.40
C PRO A 44 -8.95 -13.09 3.17
N GLU A 45 -9.26 -12.06 3.95
CA GLU A 45 -8.67 -10.72 3.86
C GLU A 45 -7.20 -10.66 4.29
N LYS A 46 -6.73 -11.65 5.08
CA LYS A 46 -5.31 -11.79 5.48
C LYS A 46 -4.50 -12.58 4.45
N ILE A 47 -5.14 -13.25 3.50
CA ILE A 47 -4.46 -14.02 2.46
C ILE A 47 -4.09 -13.06 1.31
N PRO A 48 -2.80 -12.89 0.99
CA PRO A 48 -2.40 -12.00 -0.09
C PRO A 48 -2.84 -12.56 -1.45
N GLU A 49 -3.59 -11.78 -2.21
CA GLU A 49 -3.94 -12.09 -3.60
C GLU A 49 -2.89 -11.51 -4.55
N ILE A 50 -2.42 -12.33 -5.49
CA ILE A 50 -1.51 -11.87 -6.55
C ILE A 50 -2.37 -11.41 -7.73
N ILE A 51 -2.50 -10.08 -7.89
CA ILE A 51 -3.22 -9.48 -9.02
C ILE A 51 -2.34 -9.59 -10.29
N VAL A 52 -2.67 -10.53 -11.17
CA VAL A 52 -1.94 -10.74 -12.44
C VAL A 52 -2.69 -10.09 -13.60
N PRO A 53 -2.17 -9.01 -14.21
CA PRO A 53 -2.79 -8.41 -15.39
C PRO A 53 -2.63 -9.29 -16.63
N SER A 54 -3.53 -9.16 -17.60
CA SER A 54 -3.38 -9.81 -18.91
C SER A 54 -2.19 -9.23 -19.67
N LEU A 55 -1.31 -10.10 -20.17
CA LEU A 55 -0.15 -9.72 -20.98
C LEU A 55 -0.39 -9.88 -22.49
N LYS A 56 -1.66 -10.05 -22.91
CA LYS A 56 -2.01 -10.13 -24.33
C LYS A 56 -1.65 -8.80 -25.01
N ASP A 57 -0.94 -8.87 -26.14
CA ASP A 57 -0.48 -7.71 -26.91
C ASP A 57 0.42 -6.74 -26.10
N PHE A 58 1.16 -7.26 -25.12
CA PHE A 58 2.11 -6.48 -24.32
C PHE A 58 3.46 -6.32 -25.04
N HIS A 59 3.78 -5.08 -25.40
CA HIS A 59 4.92 -4.75 -26.26
C HIS A 59 6.25 -4.62 -25.49
N LEU A 60 6.19 -4.19 -24.22
CA LEU A 60 7.39 -4.00 -23.40
C LEU A 60 8.08 -5.35 -23.15
N LYS A 61 9.40 -5.34 -23.21
CA LYS A 61 10.26 -6.51 -22.97
C LYS A 61 11.11 -6.28 -21.71
N PRO A 62 11.57 -7.35 -21.04
CA PRO A 62 12.42 -7.23 -19.84
C PRO A 62 13.75 -6.51 -20.09
N TYR A 63 14.18 -6.44 -21.35
CA TYR A 63 15.44 -5.81 -21.75
C TYR A 63 15.20 -4.78 -22.84
N VAL A 64 16.04 -3.74 -22.84
CA VAL A 64 16.04 -2.66 -23.81
C VAL A 64 17.23 -2.82 -24.76
N SER A 65 17.09 -2.37 -26.00
CA SER A 65 18.16 -2.38 -26.99
C SER A 65 19.25 -1.35 -26.68
N TYR A 66 20.51 -1.69 -26.95
CA TYR A 66 21.64 -0.74 -26.88
C TYR A 66 21.58 0.39 -27.93
N ARG A 67 20.66 0.32 -28.89
CA ARG A 67 20.49 1.35 -29.92
C ARG A 67 19.70 2.58 -29.44
N VAL A 68 19.20 2.56 -28.21
CA VAL A 68 18.47 3.69 -27.62
C VAL A 68 19.43 4.81 -27.27
N GLU A 69 18.99 6.07 -27.44
CA GLU A 69 19.77 7.25 -27.07
C GLU A 69 19.98 7.33 -25.55
N GLU A 70 21.03 8.01 -25.13
CA GLU A 70 21.30 8.23 -23.71
C GLU A 70 20.28 9.20 -23.13
N ILE A 71 19.62 8.80 -22.03
CA ILE A 71 18.60 9.59 -21.35
C ILE A 71 19.17 10.10 -20.03
N THR A 72 19.07 11.40 -19.78
CA THR A 72 19.39 11.98 -18.47
C THR A 72 18.20 11.84 -17.53
N VAL A 73 18.34 10.97 -16.54
CA VAL A 73 17.29 10.77 -15.52
C VAL A 73 17.37 11.91 -14.51
N ARG A 74 16.28 12.66 -14.38
CA ARG A 74 16.07 13.61 -13.28
C ARG A 74 15.12 13.01 -12.25
N GLU A 75 15.25 13.44 -11.00
CA GLU A 75 14.31 13.06 -9.95
C GLU A 75 12.91 13.62 -10.25
N PHE A 76 11.90 12.79 -10.01
CA PHE A 76 10.51 13.19 -10.11
C PHE A 76 10.09 13.84 -8.79
N THR A 77 9.70 15.11 -8.85
CA THR A 77 9.37 15.91 -7.67
C THR A 77 7.87 16.08 -7.49
N ALA A 78 7.44 16.42 -6.27
CA ALA A 78 6.04 16.77 -6.00
C ALA A 78 5.55 17.94 -6.89
N LYS A 79 6.44 18.87 -7.24
CA LYS A 79 6.14 19.97 -8.17
C LYS A 79 5.83 19.45 -9.57
N ASP A 80 6.54 18.42 -10.04
CA ASP A 80 6.27 17.81 -11.33
C ASP A 80 4.88 17.18 -11.35
N LEU A 81 4.56 16.39 -10.32
CA LEU A 81 3.23 15.79 -10.18
C LEU A 81 2.13 16.86 -10.17
N PHE A 82 2.31 17.92 -9.39
CA PHE A 82 1.36 19.04 -9.35
C PHE A 82 1.17 19.67 -10.73
N ASN A 83 2.27 19.91 -11.46
CA ASN A 83 2.22 20.50 -12.79
C ASN A 83 1.54 19.59 -13.82
N TYR A 84 1.75 18.27 -13.74
CA TYR A 84 1.14 17.31 -14.66
C TYR A 84 -0.36 17.12 -14.44
N ILE A 85 -0.81 17.14 -13.18
CA ILE A 85 -2.20 16.81 -12.84
C ILE A 85 -3.06 18.07 -12.68
N TYR A 86 -2.61 19.06 -11.92
CA TYR A 86 -3.47 20.16 -11.46
C TYR A 86 -3.23 21.47 -12.21
N ALA A 87 -1.99 21.77 -12.61
CA ALA A 87 -1.66 23.11 -13.12
C ALA A 87 -2.47 23.50 -14.35
N ALA A 88 -2.69 22.59 -15.30
CA ALA A 88 -3.45 22.87 -16.52
C ALA A 88 -4.89 23.34 -16.20
N LYS A 89 -5.54 22.70 -15.23
CA LYS A 89 -6.89 23.07 -14.79
C LYS A 89 -6.89 24.41 -14.06
N ILE A 90 -5.98 24.60 -13.11
CA ILE A 90 -5.91 25.85 -12.31
C ILE A 90 -5.68 27.06 -13.23
N VAL A 91 -4.81 26.93 -14.23
CA VAL A 91 -4.60 27.99 -15.23
C VAL A 91 -5.87 28.26 -16.03
N ASP A 92 -6.57 27.21 -16.49
CA ASP A 92 -7.83 27.35 -17.23
C ASP A 92 -8.93 28.04 -16.41
N ASP A 93 -9.07 27.66 -15.14
CA ASP A 93 -10.05 28.25 -14.23
C ASP A 93 -9.72 29.71 -13.90
N PHE A 94 -8.44 30.04 -13.78
CA PHE A 94 -7.98 31.41 -13.61
C PHE A 94 -8.27 32.27 -14.85
N GLU A 95 -7.88 31.82 -16.05
CA GLU A 95 -8.07 32.56 -17.30
C GLU A 95 -9.56 32.76 -17.63
N LYS A 96 -10.42 31.78 -17.30
CA LYS A 96 -11.86 31.83 -17.56
C LYS A 96 -12.67 32.51 -16.45
N ASN A 97 -12.02 33.08 -15.44
CA ASN A 97 -12.67 33.67 -14.25
C ASN A 97 -13.67 32.70 -13.59
N ARG A 98 -13.29 31.42 -13.50
CA ARG A 98 -14.08 30.35 -12.85
C ARG A 98 -13.64 30.09 -11.41
N LEU A 99 -12.90 31.03 -10.82
CA LEU A 99 -12.51 30.99 -9.42
C LEU A 99 -13.45 31.88 -8.61
N GLY A 100 -13.88 31.38 -7.46
CA GLY A 100 -14.63 32.14 -6.47
C GLY A 100 -13.77 33.20 -5.77
N PRO A 101 -14.37 34.06 -4.94
CA PRO A 101 -13.66 35.10 -4.20
C PRO A 101 -12.56 34.57 -3.27
N ASP A 102 -12.70 33.33 -2.79
CA ASP A 102 -11.73 32.66 -1.91
C ASP A 102 -10.64 31.89 -2.68
N GLY A 103 -10.61 32.00 -4.01
CA GLY A 103 -9.67 31.29 -4.89
C GLY A 103 -10.01 29.83 -5.15
N THR A 104 -11.19 29.38 -4.71
CA THR A 104 -11.70 28.02 -4.95
C THR A 104 -12.33 27.90 -6.34
N PRO A 105 -12.23 26.73 -6.99
CA PRO A 105 -12.86 26.50 -8.29
C PRO A 105 -14.38 26.45 -8.16
N LEU A 106 -15.09 27.15 -9.04
CA LEU A 106 -16.57 27.09 -9.12
C LEU A 106 -17.07 25.77 -9.68
N TYR A 107 -16.25 25.10 -10.49
CA TYR A 107 -16.51 23.79 -11.08
C TYR A 107 -15.40 22.80 -10.69
N PRO A 108 -15.38 22.36 -9.42
CA PRO A 108 -14.42 21.38 -8.95
C PRO A 108 -14.55 20.06 -9.71
N ASN A 109 -13.47 19.28 -9.75
CA ASN A 109 -13.51 17.91 -10.26
C ASN A 109 -13.83 16.94 -9.11
N GLU A 110 -14.09 15.67 -9.42
CA GLU A 110 -14.41 14.64 -8.40
C GLU A 110 -13.41 14.62 -7.24
N TYR A 111 -12.12 14.85 -7.51
CA TYR A 111 -11.06 14.80 -6.50
C TYR A 111 -10.97 16.06 -5.63
N GLU A 112 -11.35 17.23 -6.16
CA GLU A 112 -11.39 18.50 -5.45
C GLU A 112 -12.68 18.69 -4.64
N GLU A 113 -13.76 18.00 -5.03
CA GLU A 113 -15.02 17.97 -4.28
C GLU A 113 -14.92 17.16 -2.98
N LEU A 114 -13.93 16.27 -2.86
CA LEU A 114 -13.75 15.42 -1.68
C LEU A 114 -13.55 16.27 -0.43
N THR A 115 -14.34 16.00 0.60
CA THR A 115 -14.09 16.59 1.92
C THR A 115 -12.80 16.02 2.52
N PRO A 116 -12.14 16.75 3.44
CA PRO A 116 -10.93 16.24 4.10
C PRO A 116 -11.14 14.88 4.79
N GLU A 117 -12.32 14.65 5.37
CA GLU A 117 -12.67 13.39 6.02
C GLU A 117 -12.84 12.26 5.00
N GLU A 118 -13.53 12.49 3.88
CA GLU A 118 -13.70 11.50 2.81
C GLU A 118 -12.38 11.16 2.12
N ALA A 119 -11.55 12.18 1.86
CA ALA A 119 -10.22 11.99 1.31
C ALA A 119 -9.37 11.13 2.24
N ARG A 120 -9.43 11.38 3.56
CA ARG A 120 -8.72 10.58 4.57
C ARG A 120 -9.25 9.15 4.63
N ILE A 121 -10.57 8.96 4.69
CA ILE A 121 -11.19 7.63 4.72
C ILE A 121 -10.79 6.83 3.48
N ARG A 122 -10.81 7.45 2.29
CA ARG A 122 -10.40 6.81 1.03
C ARG A 122 -8.92 6.42 1.05
N ALA A 123 -8.07 7.28 1.60
CA ALA A 123 -6.66 7.01 1.79
C ALA A 123 -6.42 5.87 2.82
N GLU A 124 -7.27 5.78 3.84
CA GLU A 124 -7.28 4.75 4.89
C GLU A 124 -8.01 3.46 4.48
N GLN A 125 -8.43 3.30 3.22
CA GLN A 125 -9.03 2.05 2.75
C GLN A 125 -8.01 0.92 2.68
N THR A 126 -8.46 -0.31 2.91
CA THR A 126 -7.62 -1.50 2.82
C THR A 126 -7.08 -1.65 1.39
N GLY A 127 -5.76 -1.87 1.27
CA GLY A 127 -5.07 -1.96 -0.01
C GLY A 127 -4.32 -0.69 -0.45
N THR A 128 -4.35 0.38 0.33
CA THR A 128 -3.47 1.55 0.12
C THR A 128 -2.10 1.37 0.74
N ASP A 129 -1.13 2.12 0.22
CA ASP A 129 0.27 2.17 0.64
C ASP A 129 0.46 2.83 2.02
N ILE A 130 -0.54 3.54 2.54
CA ILE A 130 -0.51 4.19 3.86
C ILE A 130 -0.35 3.17 5.01
N PHE A 131 -0.82 1.94 4.82
CA PHE A 131 -0.63 0.85 5.78
C PHE A 131 0.61 0.00 5.48
N ALA A 132 1.31 0.29 4.38
CA ALA A 132 2.59 -0.31 4.06
C ALA A 132 3.71 0.61 4.59
N LEU A 133 3.94 0.61 5.91
CA LEU A 133 5.26 0.70 6.57
C LEU A 133 5.13 1.11 8.05
N ASN A 134 5.68 0.28 8.94
CA ASN A 134 6.50 0.65 10.10
C ASN A 134 6.89 -0.65 10.86
N GLU A 135 7.84 -1.42 10.32
CA GLU A 135 8.63 -2.39 11.10
C GLU A 135 10.03 -1.79 11.41
N GLU A 136 10.11 -0.49 11.68
CA GLU A 136 11.24 0.07 12.42
C GLU A 136 10.89 0.05 13.91
N GLY A 137 11.11 -1.11 14.52
CA GLY A 137 11.05 -1.33 15.96
C GLY A 137 12.01 -2.47 16.29
N PHE A 138 13.10 -2.11 16.98
CA PHE A 138 14.16 -2.98 17.51
C PHE A 138 13.67 -4.29 18.12
#